data_AF-A0A5R8WWS6-F1
#
_entry.id   AF-A0A5R8WWS6-F1
#
_cell.length_a   1.000
_cell.length_b   1.000
_cell.length_c   1.000
_cell.angle_alpha   90.00
_cell.angle_beta   90.00
_cell.angle_gamma   90.00
#
_symmetry.space_group_name_H-M   'P 1'
#
loop_
_entity.id
_entity.type
_entity.pdbx_description
1 polymer ?
#
loop_
_entity_poly.entity_id
_entity_poly.type
_entity_poly.pdbx_seq_one_letter_code
_entity_poly.pdbx_strand_id
1 'polypeptide(L)'
;MFRRLLASFPFALLPLLAPAQAPPLTGQVLNAQTGLPVPFATLGVPRRGLGTVADEQGRYVLRLPSLADTLIVTSVGFSREVVLPAALAAGQREFKLRPEQTTLQTVQIAHRPVRPATLGRTQEKGDVRWMAGSSGKETVDDEWGWELGAVLTPERPALLEEFHLFLFDNTYDHLRFRLNLYALENGRPGKPLLSQDVQLKVVRWQKGWVTLDLRPYNIALAAQPVVATIQWLQSETSKPENKYFSIPVKREAKQTMVERENSQALWTIHPLQPSLYFSLLTE
;
A
#
# COMPACT_ATOMS: atom_id res chain seq x y z
N MET A 1 26.11 70.67 -22.50
CA MET A 1 26.39 69.31 -21.98
C MET A 1 25.34 69.01 -20.93
N PHE A 2 24.43 68.04 -20.96
CA PHE A 2 24.25 66.78 -21.71
C PHE A 2 22.73 66.49 -21.66
N ARG A 3 22.07 66.20 -22.80
CA ARG A 3 20.69 65.68 -22.84
C ARG A 3 20.74 64.16 -22.57
N ARG A 4 20.08 63.67 -21.52
CA ARG A 4 19.93 62.23 -21.27
C ARG A 4 18.71 61.71 -22.05
N LEU A 5 18.97 60.86 -23.05
CA LEU A 5 17.96 60.07 -23.75
C LEU A 5 17.61 58.84 -22.90
N LEU A 6 16.33 58.72 -22.52
CA LEU A 6 15.73 57.52 -21.95
C LEU A 6 15.45 56.54 -23.09
N ALA A 7 16.18 55.42 -23.13
CA ALA A 7 15.84 54.28 -23.98
C ALA A 7 15.07 53.26 -23.15
N SER A 8 13.76 53.20 -23.33
CA SER A 8 12.89 52.16 -22.78
C SER A 8 13.00 50.90 -23.64
N PHE A 9 13.64 49.85 -23.10
CA PHE A 9 13.65 48.51 -23.69
C PHE A 9 12.32 47.82 -23.35
N PRO A 10 11.49 47.42 -24.34
CA PRO A 10 10.27 46.67 -24.04
C PRO A 10 10.65 45.25 -23.66
N PHE A 11 10.43 44.90 -22.39
CA PHE A 11 10.57 43.54 -21.88
C PHE A 11 9.40 42.70 -22.45
N ALA A 12 9.66 41.96 -23.52
CA ALA A 12 8.69 41.03 -24.08
C ALA A 12 8.46 39.87 -23.11
N LEU A 13 7.33 39.89 -22.40
CA LEU A 13 6.80 38.76 -21.64
C LEU A 13 6.44 37.63 -22.61
N LEU A 14 7.37 36.70 -22.83
CA LEU A 14 7.08 35.40 -23.40
C LEU A 14 6.27 34.59 -22.37
N PRO A 15 5.01 34.23 -22.63
CA PRO A 15 4.27 33.35 -21.74
C PRO A 15 4.97 31.99 -21.72
N LEU A 16 5.52 31.61 -20.56
CA LEU A 16 5.94 30.25 -20.31
C LEU A 16 4.70 29.36 -20.46
N LEU A 17 4.66 28.56 -21.54
CA LEU A 17 3.72 27.45 -21.66
C LEU A 17 4.06 26.44 -20.56
N ALA A 18 3.42 26.59 -19.39
CA ALA A 18 3.42 25.53 -18.39
C ALA A 18 2.73 24.31 -19.03
N PRO A 19 3.37 23.12 -19.07
CA PRO A 19 2.69 21.92 -19.53
C PRO A 19 1.45 21.68 -18.69
N ALA A 20 0.27 21.74 -19.32
CA ALA A 20 -0.98 21.35 -18.70
C ALA A 20 -0.85 19.87 -18.29
N GLN A 21 -0.99 19.57 -17.00
CA GLN A 21 -1.00 18.19 -16.54
C GLN A 21 -2.21 17.48 -17.15
N ALA A 22 -2.01 16.27 -17.68
CA ALA A 22 -3.10 15.47 -18.21
C ALA A 22 -4.18 15.27 -17.13
N PRO A 23 -5.47 15.36 -17.50
CA PRO A 23 -6.55 15.15 -16.53
C PRO A 23 -6.46 13.74 -15.93
N PRO A 24 -6.81 13.57 -14.65
CA PRO A 24 -6.81 12.25 -14.03
C PRO A 24 -7.79 11.31 -14.73
N LEU A 25 -7.42 10.03 -14.82
CA LEU A 25 -8.33 8.97 -15.20
C LEU A 25 -9.23 8.65 -14.01
N THR A 26 -10.53 8.78 -14.20
CA THR A 26 -11.54 8.37 -13.23
C THR A 26 -12.38 7.24 -13.79
N GLY A 27 -12.81 6.33 -12.93
CA GLY A 27 -13.51 5.13 -13.37
C GLY A 27 -13.87 4.21 -12.21
N GLN A 28 -14.22 2.96 -12.53
CA GLN A 28 -14.66 1.98 -11.55
C GLN A 28 -14.10 0.57 -11.85
N VAL A 29 -13.82 -0.19 -10.80
CA VAL A 29 -13.44 -1.60 -10.86
C VAL A 29 -14.60 -2.45 -10.40
N LEU A 30 -15.02 -3.40 -11.24
CA LEU A 30 -16.18 -4.26 -11.01
C LEU A 30 -15.80 -5.74 -11.03
N ASN A 31 -16.59 -6.56 -10.36
CA ASN A 31 -16.50 -8.00 -10.44
C ASN A 31 -17.14 -8.45 -11.77
N ALA A 32 -16.38 -9.16 -12.59
CA ALA A 32 -16.82 -9.61 -13.91
C ALA A 32 -18.00 -10.60 -13.87
N GLN A 33 -18.18 -11.33 -12.76
CA GLN A 33 -19.25 -12.32 -12.59
C GLN A 33 -20.53 -11.69 -12.01
N THR A 34 -20.40 -10.82 -11.02
CA THR A 34 -21.56 -10.28 -10.28
C THR A 34 -21.96 -8.87 -10.71
N GLY A 35 -21.08 -8.13 -11.38
CA GLY A 35 -21.26 -6.71 -11.71
C GLY A 35 -21.12 -5.77 -10.50
N LEU A 36 -20.88 -6.29 -9.30
CA LEU A 36 -20.72 -5.48 -8.09
C LEU A 36 -19.34 -4.81 -8.04
N PRO A 37 -19.19 -3.66 -7.35
CA PRO A 37 -17.90 -3.03 -7.16
C PRO A 37 -16.86 -3.93 -6.48
N VAL A 38 -15.59 -3.80 -6.90
CA VAL A 38 -14.46 -4.40 -6.21
C VAL A 38 -13.78 -3.32 -5.35
N PRO A 39 -14.04 -3.30 -4.02
CA PRO A 39 -13.46 -2.30 -3.15
C PRO A 39 -11.93 -2.46 -3.08
N PHE A 40 -11.22 -1.35 -2.96
CA PHE A 40 -9.77 -1.36 -2.68
C PHE A 40 -8.93 -2.17 -3.68
N ALA A 41 -9.40 -2.27 -4.93
CA ALA A 41 -8.60 -2.76 -6.03
C ALA A 41 -7.40 -1.81 -6.25
N THR A 42 -6.24 -2.35 -6.59
CA THR A 42 -5.06 -1.55 -6.91
C THR A 42 -4.90 -1.45 -8.42
N LEU A 43 -4.57 -0.25 -8.88
CA LEU A 43 -4.29 0.04 -10.28
C LEU A 43 -2.87 0.60 -10.36
N GLY A 44 -2.02 0.08 -11.25
CA GLY A 44 -0.67 0.59 -11.37
C GLY A 44 0.02 0.26 -12.69
N VAL A 45 1.06 1.02 -12.99
CA VAL A 45 1.90 0.80 -14.17
C VAL A 45 3.14 -0.03 -13.78
N PRO A 46 3.42 -1.15 -14.47
CA PRO A 46 4.53 -2.03 -14.14
C PRO A 46 5.88 -1.32 -13.99
N ARG A 47 6.54 -1.57 -12.86
CA ARG A 47 7.87 -1.03 -12.50
C ARG A 47 7.92 0.49 -12.43
N ARG A 48 6.78 1.15 -12.25
CA ARG A 48 6.70 2.61 -12.07
C ARG A 48 6.05 2.95 -10.74
N GLY A 49 6.43 4.09 -10.17
CA GLY A 49 5.76 4.73 -9.04
C GLY A 49 4.36 5.28 -9.35
N LEU A 50 3.74 4.85 -10.46
CA LEU A 50 2.45 5.37 -10.93
C LEU A 50 1.35 4.35 -10.63
N GLY A 51 0.48 4.67 -9.68
CA GLY A 51 -0.64 3.82 -9.29
C GLY A 51 -1.60 4.53 -8.33
N THR A 52 -2.69 3.85 -8.02
CA THR A 52 -3.70 4.29 -7.06
C THR A 52 -4.44 3.07 -6.48
N VAL A 53 -5.28 3.31 -5.48
CA VAL A 53 -6.20 2.34 -4.89
C VAL A 53 -7.63 2.82 -5.11
N ALA A 54 -8.55 1.91 -5.42
CA ALA A 54 -9.96 2.24 -5.53
C ALA A 54 -10.62 2.40 -4.14
N ASP A 55 -11.69 3.19 -4.06
CA ASP A 55 -12.46 3.35 -2.82
C ASP A 55 -13.32 2.10 -2.50
N GLU A 56 -14.14 2.20 -1.44
CA GLU A 56 -15.09 1.15 -1.04
C GLU A 56 -16.15 0.83 -2.10
N GLN A 57 -16.41 1.76 -3.02
CA GLN A 57 -17.34 1.60 -4.13
C GLN A 57 -16.59 1.24 -5.43
N GLY A 58 -15.32 0.83 -5.33
CA GLY A 58 -14.48 0.44 -6.47
C GLY A 58 -14.14 1.59 -7.41
N ARG A 59 -14.41 2.85 -7.04
CA ARG A 59 -14.09 4.02 -7.87
C ARG A 59 -12.65 4.42 -7.66
N TYR A 60 -11.98 4.86 -8.72
CA TYR A 60 -10.58 5.24 -8.65
C TYR A 60 -10.33 6.61 -9.29
N VAL A 61 -9.25 7.25 -8.86
CA VAL A 61 -8.65 8.44 -9.49
C VAL A 61 -7.17 8.13 -9.71
N LEU A 62 -6.75 8.02 -10.98
CA LEU A 62 -5.38 7.67 -11.36
C LEU A 62 -4.76 8.79 -12.19
N ARG A 63 -3.61 9.30 -11.76
CA ARG A 63 -2.85 10.33 -12.48
C ARG A 63 -1.72 9.67 -13.26
N LEU A 64 -1.78 9.74 -14.59
CA LEU A 64 -0.73 9.27 -15.47
C LEU A 64 -0.18 10.44 -16.31
N PRO A 65 1.14 10.53 -16.53
CA PRO A 65 1.72 11.53 -17.42
C PRO A 65 1.34 11.30 -18.89
N SER A 66 1.07 10.05 -19.27
CA SER A 66 0.58 9.66 -20.60
C SER A 66 -0.19 8.34 -20.53
N LEU A 67 -0.95 8.03 -21.58
CA LEU A 67 -1.70 6.77 -21.72
C LEU A 67 -0.92 5.71 -22.52
N ALA A 68 0.41 5.85 -22.62
CA ALA A 68 1.26 4.98 -23.44
C ALA A 68 1.63 3.67 -22.75
N ASP A 69 1.43 3.59 -21.44
CA ASP A 69 1.83 2.45 -20.64
C ASP A 69 0.69 1.45 -20.42
N THR A 70 1.06 0.19 -20.23
CA THR A 70 0.12 -0.86 -19.81
C THR A 70 -0.27 -0.64 -18.35
N LEU A 71 -1.57 -0.74 -18.07
CA LEU A 71 -2.11 -0.66 -16.72
C LEU A 71 -2.43 -2.06 -16.21
N ILE A 72 -2.07 -2.35 -14.97
CA ILE A 72 -2.41 -3.60 -14.29
C ILE A 72 -3.41 -3.28 -13.19
N VAL A 73 -4.53 -4.00 -13.19
CA VAL A 73 -5.56 -3.92 -12.15
C VAL A 73 -5.59 -5.23 -11.38
N THR A 74 -5.52 -5.17 -10.05
CA THR A 74 -5.54 -6.35 -9.19
C THR A 74 -6.36 -6.13 -7.93
N SER A 75 -6.86 -7.20 -7.34
CA SER A 75 -7.44 -7.19 -6.00
C SER A 75 -7.25 -8.57 -5.36
N VAL A 76 -7.28 -8.63 -4.03
CA VAL A 76 -7.15 -9.90 -3.31
C VAL A 76 -8.32 -10.81 -3.64
N GLY A 77 -8.05 -12.06 -4.02
CA GLY A 77 -9.06 -13.03 -4.45
C GLY A 77 -9.53 -12.86 -5.90
N PHE A 78 -8.86 -12.04 -6.72
CA PHE A 78 -9.16 -11.86 -8.14
C PHE A 78 -7.91 -12.06 -9.01
N SER A 79 -8.12 -12.59 -10.22
CA SER A 79 -7.06 -12.67 -11.21
C SER A 79 -6.65 -11.27 -11.69
N ARG A 80 -5.36 -11.07 -11.95
CA ARG A 80 -4.85 -9.82 -12.53
C ARG A 80 -5.50 -9.53 -13.89
N GLU A 81 -5.84 -8.27 -14.12
CA GLU A 81 -6.31 -7.77 -15.41
C GLU A 81 -5.24 -6.87 -16.04
N VAL A 82 -4.95 -7.09 -17.33
CA VAL A 82 -3.96 -6.34 -18.10
C VAL A 82 -4.70 -5.44 -19.08
N VAL A 83 -4.60 -4.12 -18.88
CA VAL A 83 -5.26 -3.12 -19.71
C VAL A 83 -4.23 -2.48 -20.63
N LEU A 84 -4.41 -2.66 -21.94
CA LEU A 84 -3.49 -2.17 -22.95
C LEU A 84 -3.63 -0.64 -23.17
N PRO A 85 -2.54 0.05 -23.55
CA PRO A 85 -2.57 1.49 -23.87
C PRO A 85 -3.68 1.89 -24.84
N ALA A 86 -3.91 1.07 -25.88
CA ALA A 86 -4.94 1.33 -26.89
C ALA A 86 -6.36 1.38 -26.30
N ALA A 87 -6.64 0.54 -25.29
CA ALA A 87 -7.94 0.50 -24.65
C ALA A 87 -8.18 1.75 -23.77
N LEU A 88 -7.13 2.21 -23.08
CA LEU A 88 -7.16 3.48 -22.35
C LEU A 88 -7.36 4.67 -23.28
N ALA A 89 -6.66 4.68 -24.42
CA ALA A 89 -6.78 5.71 -25.46
C ALA A 89 -8.18 5.72 -26.11
N ALA A 90 -8.81 4.55 -26.25
CA ALA A 90 -10.19 4.42 -26.74
C ALA A 90 -11.26 4.81 -25.71
N GLY A 91 -10.86 5.22 -24.50
CA GLY A 91 -11.78 5.73 -23.47
C GLY A 91 -12.24 4.71 -22.45
N GLN A 92 -11.63 3.52 -22.36
CA GLN A 92 -11.99 2.55 -21.32
C GLN A 92 -11.65 3.09 -19.92
N ARG A 93 -12.66 3.15 -19.04
CA ARG A 93 -12.54 3.58 -17.63
C ARG A 93 -13.15 2.59 -16.64
N GLU A 94 -13.83 1.57 -17.14
CA GLU A 94 -14.36 0.48 -16.33
C GLU A 94 -13.49 -0.76 -16.54
N PHE A 95 -13.05 -1.37 -15.43
CA PHE A 95 -12.23 -2.57 -15.45
C PHE A 95 -12.94 -3.70 -14.70
N LYS A 96 -12.95 -4.90 -15.29
CA LYS A 96 -13.66 -6.05 -14.75
C LYS A 96 -12.68 -7.12 -14.29
N LEU A 97 -12.65 -7.38 -12.99
CA LEU A 97 -11.82 -8.43 -12.39
C LEU A 97 -12.59 -9.74 -12.28
N ARG A 98 -11.96 -10.85 -12.65
CA ARG A 98 -12.53 -12.19 -12.49
C ARG A 98 -12.12 -12.76 -11.13
N PRO A 99 -13.05 -13.26 -10.30
CA PRO A 99 -12.71 -13.96 -9.08
C PRO A 99 -11.75 -15.13 -9.35
N GLU A 100 -10.71 -15.23 -8.54
CA GLU A 100 -9.76 -16.33 -8.62
C GLU A 100 -10.32 -17.51 -7.82
N GLN A 101 -10.52 -18.65 -8.48
CA GLN A 101 -10.98 -19.88 -7.81
C GLN A 101 -9.80 -20.49 -7.05
N THR A 102 -9.55 -19.99 -5.84
CA THR A 102 -8.59 -20.62 -4.94
C THR A 102 -9.29 -21.71 -4.15
N THR A 103 -8.83 -22.95 -4.28
CA THR A 103 -9.24 -24.03 -3.37
C THR A 103 -8.68 -23.73 -1.99
N LEU A 104 -9.55 -23.39 -1.03
CA LEU A 104 -9.14 -23.23 0.36
C LEU A 104 -8.56 -24.56 0.83
N GLN A 105 -7.26 -24.58 1.14
CA GLN A 105 -6.66 -25.74 1.77
C GLN A 105 -7.24 -25.82 3.19
N THR A 106 -7.99 -26.89 3.45
CA THR A 106 -8.46 -27.19 4.81
C THR A 106 -7.24 -27.39 5.68
N VAL A 107 -7.00 -26.47 6.62
CA VAL A 107 -5.98 -26.65 7.65
C VAL A 107 -6.49 -27.79 8.54
N GLN A 108 -5.86 -28.97 8.42
CA GLN A 108 -6.06 -30.03 9.41
C GLN A 108 -5.42 -29.55 10.70
N ILE A 109 -6.23 -29.10 11.65
CA ILE A 109 -5.78 -28.81 13.00
C ILE A 109 -5.45 -30.17 13.63
N ALA A 110 -4.19 -30.59 13.51
CA ALA A 110 -3.69 -31.66 14.35
C ALA A 110 -3.78 -31.17 15.81
N HIS A 111 -4.34 -31.99 16.71
CA HIS A 111 -4.39 -31.73 18.15
C HIS A 111 -2.98 -31.79 18.79
N ARG A 112 -2.05 -30.97 18.30
CA ARG A 112 -0.74 -30.77 18.90
C ARG A 112 -0.83 -29.67 19.96
N PRO A 113 -0.09 -29.81 21.07
CA PRO A 113 -0.03 -28.76 22.08
C PRO A 113 0.65 -27.53 21.49
N VAL A 114 -0.14 -26.49 21.24
CA VAL A 114 0.38 -25.21 20.72
C VAL A 114 0.77 -24.27 21.86
N ARG A 115 1.76 -23.41 21.62
CA ARG A 115 2.25 -22.42 22.59
C ARG A 115 2.21 -21.00 22.01
N PRO A 116 1.77 -19.99 22.79
CA PRO A 116 1.87 -18.59 22.38
C PRO A 116 3.31 -18.18 22.10
N ALA A 117 3.52 -17.43 21.02
CA ALA A 117 4.77 -16.77 20.71
C ALA A 117 4.53 -15.47 19.93
N THR A 118 5.60 -14.72 19.68
CA THR A 118 5.56 -13.49 18.89
C THR A 118 6.50 -13.58 17.71
N LEU A 119 6.12 -12.94 16.60
CA LEU A 119 6.93 -12.87 15.38
C LEU A 119 7.00 -11.43 14.89
N GLY A 120 8.19 -10.83 14.97
CA GLY A 120 8.44 -9.44 14.58
C GLY A 120 8.96 -8.61 15.74
N ARG A 121 8.77 -7.29 15.65
CA ARG A 121 9.36 -6.31 16.56
C ARG A 121 8.31 -5.72 17.50
N THR A 122 8.48 -5.95 18.80
CA THR A 122 7.55 -5.54 19.87
C THR A 122 7.93 -4.23 20.57
N GLN A 123 8.99 -3.56 20.13
CA GLN A 123 9.47 -2.33 20.76
C GLN A 123 8.79 -1.10 20.16
N GLU A 124 8.41 -0.15 21.01
CA GLU A 124 7.72 1.09 20.62
C GLU A 124 8.68 2.19 20.14
N LYS A 125 9.97 2.07 20.48
CA LYS A 125 11.01 3.05 20.13
C LYS A 125 11.81 2.53 18.95
N GLY A 126 12.26 3.42 18.08
CA GLY A 126 13.17 3.12 16.97
C GLY A 126 14.31 4.14 16.91
N ASP A 127 15.25 3.92 16.00
CA ASP A 127 16.34 4.88 15.75
C ASP A 127 15.85 6.06 14.88
N VAL A 128 14.85 5.79 14.03
CA VAL A 128 14.27 6.76 13.09
C VAL A 128 12.75 6.60 13.10
N ARG A 129 12.02 7.68 12.78
CA ARG A 129 10.60 7.62 12.47
C ARG A 129 10.44 7.60 10.96
N TRP A 130 10.01 6.47 10.41
CA TRP A 130 9.58 6.41 9.03
C TRP A 130 8.24 7.13 8.93
N MET A 131 8.10 8.04 7.97
CA MET A 131 6.95 8.93 7.82
C MET A 131 6.31 8.71 6.46
N ALA A 132 4.99 8.60 6.44
CA ALA A 132 4.18 8.57 5.22
C ALA A 132 3.13 9.67 5.27
N GLY A 133 2.85 10.24 4.09
CA GLY A 133 1.98 11.39 3.90
C GLY A 133 2.75 12.63 3.44
N SER A 134 2.01 13.69 3.17
CA SER A 134 2.52 14.97 2.69
C SER A 134 2.14 16.10 3.64
N SER A 135 3.14 16.83 4.14
CA SER A 135 2.95 18.11 4.82
C SER A 135 2.94 19.25 3.79
N GLY A 136 1.92 20.12 3.81
CA GLY A 136 1.93 21.38 3.06
C GLY A 136 1.38 21.37 1.63
N LYS A 137 0.57 20.37 1.25
CA LYS A 137 -0.22 20.40 -0.01
C LYS A 137 -1.70 20.53 0.29
N GLU A 138 -2.35 21.54 -0.27
CA GLU A 138 -3.80 21.77 -0.13
C GLU A 138 -4.64 20.74 -0.92
N THR A 139 -4.05 20.10 -1.93
CA THR A 139 -4.71 19.03 -2.68
C THR A 139 -4.73 17.75 -1.86
N VAL A 140 -5.85 17.02 -1.94
CA VAL A 140 -5.90 15.62 -1.55
C VAL A 140 -5.03 14.85 -2.55
N ASP A 141 -3.73 14.77 -2.26
CA ASP A 141 -2.83 13.85 -2.95
C ASP A 141 -3.11 12.46 -2.37
N ASP A 142 -3.92 11.68 -3.08
CA ASP A 142 -4.21 10.29 -2.74
C ASP A 142 -2.98 9.41 -3.03
N GLU A 143 -1.99 9.46 -2.13
CA GLU A 143 -0.80 8.60 -2.09
C GLU A 143 -1.15 7.16 -1.68
N TRP A 144 -2.36 6.70 -1.98
CA TRP A 144 -2.82 5.36 -1.65
C TRP A 144 -2.03 4.32 -2.44
N GLY A 145 -1.72 3.21 -1.79
CA GLY A 145 -1.05 2.06 -2.40
C GLY A 145 0.37 1.84 -1.89
N TRP A 146 0.97 2.80 -1.18
CA TRP A 146 2.26 2.63 -0.51
C TRP A 146 2.21 1.41 0.41
N GLU A 147 3.27 0.60 0.35
CA GLU A 147 3.44 -0.55 1.25
C GLU A 147 4.72 -0.45 2.03
N LEU A 148 4.64 -0.82 3.30
CA LEU A 148 5.78 -0.97 4.21
C LEU A 148 5.64 -2.29 4.95
N GLY A 149 6.74 -3.00 5.15
CA GLY A 149 6.70 -4.24 5.89
C GLY A 149 8.04 -4.78 6.30
N ALA A 150 8.04 -6.03 6.76
CA ALA A 150 9.23 -6.74 7.18
C ALA A 150 9.27 -8.18 6.66
N VAL A 151 10.48 -8.66 6.39
CA VAL A 151 10.78 -10.08 6.27
C VAL A 151 10.77 -10.67 7.68
N LEU A 152 9.93 -11.67 7.88
CA LEU A 152 9.73 -12.36 9.16
C LEU A 152 9.99 -13.85 8.97
N THR A 153 10.63 -14.50 9.93
CA THR A 153 10.97 -15.93 9.86
C THR A 153 10.39 -16.66 11.07
N PRO A 154 9.20 -17.27 10.96
CA PRO A 154 8.71 -18.17 11.98
C PRO A 154 9.65 -19.38 12.11
N GLU A 155 10.06 -19.70 13.33
CA GLU A 155 10.93 -20.85 13.61
C GLU A 155 10.19 -22.19 13.49
N ARG A 156 8.86 -22.15 13.59
CA ARG A 156 7.96 -23.31 13.60
C ARG A 156 6.69 -23.01 12.82
N PRO A 157 5.96 -24.02 12.34
CA PRO A 157 4.61 -23.82 11.83
C PRO A 157 3.78 -23.07 12.87
N ALA A 158 3.08 -22.05 12.42
CA ALA A 158 2.40 -21.11 13.30
C ALA A 158 1.01 -20.72 12.78
N LEU A 159 0.05 -20.59 13.69
CA LEU A 159 -1.26 -20.00 13.42
C LEU A 159 -1.25 -18.55 13.91
N LEU A 160 -1.54 -17.59 13.03
CA LEU A 160 -1.57 -16.18 13.39
C LEU A 160 -2.88 -15.85 14.11
N GLU A 161 -2.77 -15.20 15.28
CA GLU A 161 -3.93 -14.77 16.07
C GLU A 161 -4.19 -13.28 15.94
N GLU A 162 -3.14 -12.45 16.04
CA GLU A 162 -3.27 -11.00 15.98
C GLU A 162 -2.09 -10.39 15.22
N PHE A 163 -2.33 -9.29 14.52
CA PHE A 163 -1.29 -8.43 13.96
C PHE A 163 -1.29 -7.09 14.69
N HIS A 164 -0.11 -6.58 14.99
CA HIS A 164 0.08 -5.33 15.72
C HIS A 164 0.98 -4.38 14.93
N LEU A 165 0.55 -3.13 14.81
CA LEU A 165 1.28 -2.04 14.20
C LEU A 165 1.42 -0.89 15.20
N PHE A 166 2.64 -0.39 15.41
CA PHE A 166 2.84 0.79 16.25
C PHE A 166 2.81 2.08 15.43
N LEU A 167 1.91 3.00 15.79
CA LEU A 167 1.86 4.36 15.24
C LEU A 167 2.41 5.35 16.26
N PHE A 168 3.55 5.97 15.97
CA PHE A 168 4.11 7.00 16.83
C PHE A 168 3.36 8.33 16.66
N ASP A 169 3.14 8.72 15.40
CA ASP A 169 2.28 9.84 15.04
C ASP A 169 1.18 9.37 14.10
N ASN A 170 0.01 10.00 14.21
CA ASN A 170 -1.12 9.83 13.31
C ASN A 170 -1.96 11.11 13.37
N THR A 171 -2.04 11.83 12.26
CA THR A 171 -2.84 13.07 12.16
C THR A 171 -4.14 12.87 11.38
N TYR A 172 -4.44 11.64 10.97
CA TYR A 172 -5.65 11.29 10.24
C TYR A 172 -6.81 11.00 11.17
N ASP A 173 -8.02 11.30 10.70
CA ASP A 173 -9.27 10.95 11.38
C ASP A 173 -9.59 9.46 11.15
N HIS A 174 -9.29 8.93 9.98
CA HIS A 174 -9.40 7.51 9.68
C HIS A 174 -8.24 7.07 8.80
N LEU A 175 -7.60 5.94 9.16
CA LEU A 175 -6.70 5.23 8.27
C LEU A 175 -7.22 3.83 8.05
N ARG A 176 -6.95 3.30 6.86
CA ARG A 176 -7.20 1.92 6.53
C ARG A 176 -5.98 1.33 5.85
N PHE A 177 -5.52 0.22 6.40
CA PHE A 177 -4.44 -0.57 5.84
C PHE A 177 -4.94 -1.96 5.45
N ARG A 178 -4.36 -2.54 4.41
CA ARG A 178 -4.47 -3.97 4.11
C ARG A 178 -3.22 -4.66 4.60
N LEU A 179 -3.37 -5.74 5.35
CA LEU A 179 -2.29 -6.67 5.61
C LEU A 179 -2.08 -7.54 4.37
N ASN A 180 -0.85 -7.59 3.86
CA ASN A 180 -0.44 -8.56 2.86
C ASN A 180 0.60 -9.51 3.45
N LEU A 181 0.54 -10.77 3.00
CA LEU A 181 1.59 -11.76 3.22
C LEU A 181 2.08 -12.26 1.87
N TYR A 182 3.40 -12.35 1.71
CA TYR A 182 4.05 -12.85 0.51
C TYR A 182 5.04 -13.95 0.85
N ALA A 183 5.22 -14.90 -0.06
CA ALA A 183 6.39 -15.76 -0.07
C ALA A 183 7.65 -14.90 -0.26
N LEU A 184 8.75 -15.27 0.40
CA LEU A 184 10.05 -14.67 0.11
C LEU A 184 10.70 -15.41 -1.06
N GLU A 185 10.89 -14.73 -2.19
CA GLU A 185 11.47 -15.28 -3.41
C GLU A 185 12.65 -14.40 -3.85
N ASN A 186 13.84 -14.99 -4.01
CA ASN A 186 15.06 -14.26 -4.40
C ASN A 186 15.34 -13.03 -3.50
N GLY A 187 15.06 -13.14 -2.21
CA GLY A 187 15.24 -12.07 -1.23
C GLY A 187 14.21 -10.93 -1.31
N ARG A 188 13.12 -11.10 -2.06
CA ARG A 188 12.07 -10.08 -2.28
C ARG A 188 10.67 -10.67 -2.06
N PRO A 189 9.65 -9.84 -1.82
CA PRO A 189 8.26 -10.32 -1.81
C PRO A 189 7.90 -10.89 -3.19
N GLY A 190 7.47 -12.16 -3.19
CA GLY A 190 7.06 -12.92 -4.37
C GLY A 190 5.55 -13.13 -4.43
N LYS A 191 5.11 -14.39 -4.53
CA LYS A 191 3.69 -14.72 -4.62
C LYS A 191 2.90 -14.30 -3.36
N PRO A 192 1.70 -13.68 -3.50
CA PRO A 192 0.82 -13.42 -2.36
C PRO A 192 0.30 -14.72 -1.75
N LEU A 193 0.15 -14.73 -0.42
CA LEU A 193 -0.29 -15.88 0.37
C LEU A 193 -1.72 -15.75 0.89
N LEU A 194 -2.26 -14.52 0.96
CA LEU A 194 -3.64 -14.28 1.39
C LEU A 194 -4.59 -14.32 0.19
N SER A 195 -5.72 -15.01 0.36
CA SER A 195 -6.83 -15.04 -0.59
C SER A 195 -8.02 -14.19 -0.17
N GLN A 196 -7.97 -13.59 1.03
CA GLN A 196 -9.00 -12.73 1.59
C GLN A 196 -8.41 -11.36 1.92
N ASP A 197 -9.21 -10.30 1.77
CA ASP A 197 -8.79 -8.94 2.11
C ASP A 197 -8.84 -8.74 3.64
N VAL A 198 -7.66 -8.61 4.24
CA VAL A 198 -7.47 -8.50 5.70
C VAL A 198 -7.13 -7.04 6.02
N GLN A 199 -8.08 -6.30 6.60
CA GLN A 199 -7.94 -4.85 6.76
C GLN A 199 -7.81 -4.41 8.22
N LEU A 200 -6.80 -3.59 8.51
CA LEU A 200 -6.65 -2.86 9.76
C LEU A 200 -7.25 -1.46 9.62
N LYS A 201 -8.19 -1.12 10.49
CA LYS A 201 -8.80 0.22 10.57
C LYS A 201 -8.27 0.95 11.80
N VAL A 202 -7.84 2.19 11.61
CA VAL A 202 -7.32 3.06 12.67
C VAL A 202 -8.28 4.21 12.86
N VAL A 203 -8.64 4.47 14.11
CA VAL A 203 -9.54 5.57 14.47
C VAL A 203 -8.78 6.88 14.64
N ARG A 204 -9.55 7.95 14.82
CA ARG A 204 -9.08 9.33 14.85
C ARG A 204 -7.90 9.54 15.78
N TRP A 205 -6.78 9.94 15.18
CA TRP A 205 -5.54 10.33 15.87
C TRP A 205 -5.00 9.25 16.82
N GLN A 206 -5.38 7.99 16.60
CA GLN A 206 -4.92 6.88 17.42
C GLN A 206 -3.40 6.73 17.27
N LYS A 207 -2.72 6.65 18.41
CA LYS A 207 -1.29 6.39 18.56
C LYS A 207 -1.07 5.13 19.40
N GLY A 208 0.15 4.60 19.37
CA GLY A 208 0.51 3.38 20.06
C GLY A 208 0.24 2.13 19.23
N TRP A 209 0.12 0.98 19.89
CA TRP A 209 -0.22 -0.28 19.24
C TRP A 209 -1.66 -0.28 18.74
N VAL A 210 -1.82 -0.51 17.45
CA VAL A 210 -3.09 -0.81 16.79
C VAL A 210 -3.10 -2.30 16.47
N THR A 211 -4.17 -2.99 16.88
CA THR A 211 -4.29 -4.44 16.76
C THR A 211 -5.36 -4.83 15.75
N LEU A 212 -5.07 -5.85 14.95
CA LEU A 212 -5.98 -6.52 14.03
C LEU A 212 -6.13 -7.98 14.46
N ASP A 213 -7.37 -8.41 14.71
CA ASP A 213 -7.69 -9.82 14.98
C ASP A 213 -7.60 -10.65 13.68
N LEU A 214 -6.75 -11.67 13.70
CA LEU A 214 -6.51 -12.58 12.58
C LEU A 214 -7.17 -13.95 12.76
N ARG A 215 -7.68 -14.27 13.95
CA ARG A 215 -8.34 -15.56 14.23
C ARG A 215 -9.47 -15.90 13.25
N PRO A 216 -10.32 -14.95 12.80
CA PRO A 216 -11.37 -15.26 11.82
C PRO A 216 -10.85 -15.73 10.45
N TYR A 217 -9.60 -15.43 10.11
CA TYR A 217 -9.00 -15.74 8.81
C TYR A 217 -8.23 -17.06 8.80
N ASN A 218 -7.98 -17.68 9.96
CA ASN A 218 -7.28 -18.96 10.12
C ASN A 218 -5.95 -19.05 9.33
N ILE A 219 -5.12 -18.02 9.41
CA ILE A 219 -3.90 -17.89 8.60
C ILE A 219 -2.78 -18.70 9.24
N ALA A 220 -2.37 -19.78 8.57
CA ALA A 220 -1.23 -20.59 8.96
C ALA A 220 0.03 -20.22 8.17
N LEU A 221 1.17 -20.18 8.85
CA LEU A 221 2.51 -20.02 8.27
C LEU A 221 3.31 -21.31 8.45
N ALA A 222 4.01 -21.73 7.40
CA ALA A 222 5.05 -22.74 7.52
C ALA A 222 6.31 -22.13 8.18
N ALA A 223 7.21 -22.98 8.68
CA ALA A 223 8.50 -22.58 9.26
C ALA A 223 9.50 -22.10 8.19
N GLN A 224 9.17 -21.02 7.48
CA GLN A 224 9.98 -20.45 6.41
C GLN A 224 9.80 -18.93 6.35
N PRO A 225 10.78 -18.18 5.80
CA PRO A 225 10.65 -16.74 5.66
C PRO A 225 9.42 -16.32 4.86
N VAL A 226 8.72 -15.32 5.38
CA VAL A 226 7.60 -14.64 4.74
C VAL A 226 7.84 -13.14 4.77
N VAL A 227 7.12 -12.40 3.93
CA VAL A 227 7.11 -10.95 4.00
C VAL A 227 5.72 -10.47 4.38
N ALA A 228 5.64 -9.73 5.49
CA ALA A 228 4.40 -9.13 5.95
C ALA A 228 4.45 -7.62 5.72
N THR A 229 3.48 -7.08 4.99
CA THR A 229 3.38 -5.64 4.69
C THR A 229 2.03 -5.09 5.08
N ILE A 230 1.99 -3.81 5.42
CA ILE A 230 0.78 -3.00 5.43
C ILE A 230 0.75 -2.17 4.14
N GLN A 231 -0.35 -2.24 3.41
CA GLN A 231 -0.63 -1.38 2.26
C GLN A 231 -1.62 -0.30 2.67
N TRP A 232 -1.31 0.95 2.41
CA TRP A 232 -2.20 2.06 2.67
C TRP A 232 -3.35 2.08 1.66
N LEU A 233 -4.58 1.86 2.12
CA LEU A 233 -5.77 1.80 1.27
C LEU A 233 -6.55 3.11 1.22
N GLN A 234 -6.68 3.77 2.37
CA GLN A 234 -7.55 4.94 2.53
C GLN A 234 -7.07 5.81 3.69
N SER A 235 -7.27 7.11 3.56
CA SER A 235 -7.09 8.07 4.65
C SER A 235 -8.09 9.20 4.58
N GLU A 236 -8.61 9.62 5.73
CA GLU A 236 -9.48 10.79 5.88
C GLU A 236 -8.91 11.71 6.95
N THR A 237 -9.03 13.03 6.76
CA THR A 237 -8.49 14.02 7.70
C THR A 237 -9.23 15.34 7.63
N SER A 238 -9.54 15.90 8.80
CA SER A 238 -10.07 17.24 8.98
C SER A 238 -8.99 18.33 8.93
N LYS A 239 -7.70 17.97 8.80
CA LYS A 239 -6.55 18.89 8.82
C LYS A 239 -5.66 18.68 7.59
N PRO A 240 -6.10 19.15 6.40
CA PRO A 240 -5.43 18.83 5.16
C PRO A 240 -4.01 19.41 5.02
N GLU A 241 -3.67 20.42 5.82
CA GLU A 241 -2.33 21.01 5.88
C GLU A 241 -1.29 20.11 6.55
N ASN A 242 -1.74 19.13 7.34
CA ASN A 242 -0.88 18.30 8.19
C ASN A 242 -1.30 16.82 8.13
N LYS A 243 -1.02 16.14 7.01
CA LYS A 243 -1.44 14.76 6.74
C LYS A 243 -0.25 13.81 6.82
N TYR A 244 -0.04 13.14 7.97
CA TYR A 244 0.98 12.12 8.07
C TYR A 244 0.70 11.11 9.19
N PHE A 245 1.34 9.95 9.07
CA PHE A 245 1.56 9.04 10.19
C PHE A 245 3.02 8.64 10.22
N SER A 246 3.48 8.12 11.36
CA SER A 246 4.86 7.66 11.49
C SER A 246 4.98 6.35 12.24
N ILE A 247 5.90 5.51 11.79
CA ILE A 247 6.21 4.20 12.36
C ILE A 247 7.68 4.22 12.81
N PRO A 248 7.99 3.88 14.07
CA PRO A 248 9.37 3.75 14.51
C PRO A 248 10.05 2.58 13.79
N VAL A 249 11.23 2.83 13.24
CA VAL A 249 12.08 1.83 12.60
C VAL A 249 13.42 1.75 13.32
N LYS A 250 13.93 0.54 13.52
CA LYS A 250 15.23 0.25 14.14
C LYS A 250 16.24 -0.13 13.07
N ARG A 251 17.50 0.31 13.18
CA ARG A 251 18.58 -0.15 12.30
C ARG A 251 18.94 -1.59 12.65
N GLU A 252 19.02 -2.44 11.63
CA GLU A 252 19.37 -3.85 11.74
C GLU A 252 20.60 -4.18 10.89
N ALA A 253 21.33 -5.23 11.27
CA ALA A 253 22.46 -5.69 10.48
C ALA A 253 22.03 -6.35 9.16
N LYS A 254 20.83 -6.98 9.16
CA LYS A 254 20.24 -7.61 7.98
C LYS A 254 19.20 -6.67 7.35
N GLN A 255 19.04 -6.80 6.04
CA GLN A 255 17.97 -6.12 5.30
C GLN A 255 16.63 -6.79 5.62
N THR A 256 15.85 -6.18 6.51
CA THR A 256 14.58 -6.75 6.99
C THR A 256 13.36 -5.96 6.56
N MET A 257 13.47 -4.66 6.27
CA MET A 257 12.31 -3.83 5.90
C MET A 257 12.17 -3.76 4.39
N VAL A 258 10.94 -3.92 3.90
CA VAL A 258 10.59 -3.73 2.49
C VAL A 258 9.62 -2.58 2.34
N GLU A 259 9.70 -1.86 1.22
CA GLU A 259 8.71 -0.85 0.86
C GLU A 259 8.54 -0.74 -0.66
N ARG A 260 7.38 -0.23 -1.08
CA ARG A 260 7.10 0.16 -2.47
C ARG A 260 6.01 1.21 -2.52
N GLU A 261 6.00 2.04 -3.56
CA GLU A 261 5.06 3.16 -3.66
C GLU A 261 3.65 2.74 -4.09
N ASN A 262 3.52 1.65 -4.84
CA ASN A 262 2.22 1.10 -5.24
C ASN A 262 2.38 -0.38 -5.61
N SER A 263 1.27 -1.06 -5.92
CA SER A 263 1.25 -2.50 -6.16
C SER A 263 2.12 -2.98 -7.34
N GLN A 264 2.48 -2.07 -8.26
CA GLN A 264 3.30 -2.36 -9.45
C GLN A 264 4.69 -1.73 -9.40
N ALA A 265 5.03 -0.96 -8.37
CA ALA A 265 6.37 -0.42 -8.16
C ALA A 265 7.36 -1.54 -7.76
N LEU A 266 8.65 -1.30 -8.02
CA LEU A 266 9.72 -2.19 -7.56
C LEU A 266 9.86 -2.10 -6.04
N TRP A 267 10.20 -3.23 -5.41
CA TRP A 267 10.51 -3.27 -3.98
C TRP A 267 11.86 -2.64 -3.69
N THR A 268 11.88 -1.74 -2.70
CA THR A 268 13.10 -1.28 -2.03
C THR A 268 13.26 -2.05 -0.73
N ILE A 269 14.50 -2.40 -0.37
CA ILE A 269 14.80 -3.16 0.84
C ILE A 269 15.84 -2.40 1.66
N HIS A 270 15.61 -2.29 2.96
CA HIS A 270 16.40 -1.49 3.87
C HIS A 270 16.93 -2.32 5.05
N PRO A 271 18.13 -2.00 5.59
CA PRO A 271 18.65 -2.53 6.85
C PRO A 271 17.94 -1.87 8.05
N LEU A 272 16.62 -1.93 8.03
CA LEU A 272 15.72 -1.35 9.02
C LEU A 272 14.68 -2.41 9.42
N GLN A 273 14.06 -2.25 10.57
CA GLN A 273 12.95 -3.08 11.01
C GLN A 273 11.84 -2.20 11.61
N PRO A 274 10.63 -2.18 11.02
CA PRO A 274 9.49 -1.44 11.55
C PRO A 274 8.93 -2.10 12.81
N SER A 275 8.27 -1.28 13.63
CA SER A 275 7.58 -1.71 14.86
C SER A 275 6.23 -2.36 14.52
N LEU A 276 6.31 -3.60 14.05
CA LEU A 276 5.17 -4.46 13.76
C LEU A 276 5.48 -5.90 14.18
N TYR A 277 4.47 -6.63 14.63
CA TYR A 277 4.62 -8.04 14.99
C TYR A 277 3.29 -8.79 14.92
N PHE A 278 3.37 -10.11 14.95
CA PHE A 278 2.24 -11.00 15.14
C PHE A 278 2.27 -11.66 16.51
N SER A 279 1.10 -11.79 17.13
CA SER A 279 0.86 -12.79 18.16
C SER A 279 0.37 -14.07 17.48
N LEU A 280 0.94 -15.20 17.85
CA LEU A 280 0.69 -16.47 17.15
C LEU A 280 0.79 -17.68 18.09
N LEU A 281 0.27 -18.81 17.62
CA LEU A 281 0.39 -20.11 18.25
C LEU A 281 1.38 -20.96 17.45
N THR A 282 2.39 -21.53 18.10
CA THR A 282 3.38 -22.43 17.49
C THR A 282 3.20 -23.87 17.94
N GLU A 283 3.49 -24.82 17.06
CA GLU A 283 3.58 -26.26 17.40
C GLU A 283 4.85 -26.65 18.18
#